data_AF-A0A955MBZ9-F1
#
_entry.id   AF-A0A955MBZ9-F1
#
_cell.length_a   1.000
_cell.length_b   1.000
_cell.length_c   1.000
_cell.angle_alpha   90.00
_cell.angle_beta   90.00
_cell.angle_gamma   90.00
#
_symmetry.space_group_name_H-M   'P 1'
#
loop_
_entity.id
_entity.type
_entity.pdbx_description
1 polymer ?
#
loop_
_entity_poly.entity_id
_entity_poly.type
_entity_poly.pdbx_seq_one_letter_code
_entity_poly.pdbx_strand_id
1 'polypeptide(L)'
;MESKIDIFFIIDRIALMKQKLSIFFLTLFVASFCGCAAKKPLLDEVFGQANKAYDKQDYDAAAVKYQEFIRMAPDTPLSQAAKYFLADCYKQLGEFDKALAAYTELINQEKESFWVEQALHDKTELEGVLADFRGQ
;
A
#
# COMPACT_ATOMS: atom_id res chain seq x y z
N MET A 1 -35.95 -67.94 -11.94
CA MET A 1 -35.40 -67.50 -10.62
C MET A 1 -34.36 -66.42 -10.87
N GLU A 2 -34.81 -65.32 -11.47
CA GLU A 2 -33.99 -64.31 -12.14
C GLU A 2 -33.69 -63.07 -11.26
N SER A 3 -34.01 -63.08 -9.96
CA SER A 3 -33.92 -61.88 -9.11
C SER A 3 -32.60 -61.68 -8.34
N LYS A 4 -31.66 -62.63 -8.39
CA LYS A 4 -30.40 -62.54 -7.62
C LYS A 4 -29.27 -61.80 -8.36
N ILE A 5 -29.34 -61.70 -9.69
CA ILE A 5 -28.28 -61.12 -10.52
C ILE A 5 -28.34 -59.59 -10.49
N ASP A 6 -29.55 -59.00 -10.44
CA ASP A 6 -29.73 -57.54 -10.43
C ASP A 6 -29.33 -56.88 -9.10
N ILE A 7 -29.58 -57.54 -7.97
CA ILE A 7 -29.23 -57.01 -6.63
C ILE A 7 -27.72 -56.90 -6.45
N PHE A 8 -26.95 -57.86 -6.97
CA PHE A 8 -25.48 -57.83 -6.92
C PHE A 8 -24.92 -56.66 -7.74
N PHE A 9 -25.51 -56.41 -8.92
CA PHE A 9 -25.13 -55.29 -9.79
C PHE A 9 -25.43 -53.91 -9.17
N ILE A 10 -26.54 -53.79 -8.45
CA ILE A 10 -26.95 -52.55 -7.77
C ILE A 10 -26.03 -52.25 -6.57
N ILE A 11 -25.67 -53.27 -5.77
CA ILE A 11 -24.77 -53.10 -4.62
C ILE A 11 -23.36 -52.68 -5.07
N ASP A 12 -22.85 -53.27 -6.15
CA ASP A 12 -21.52 -52.95 -6.70
C ASP A 12 -21.47 -51.51 -7.26
N ARG A 13 -22.54 -51.06 -7.94
CA ARG A 13 -22.71 -49.67 -8.38
C ARG A 13 -22.77 -48.68 -7.20
N ILE A 14 -23.49 -49.01 -6.12
CA ILE A 14 -23.60 -48.18 -4.91
C ILE A 14 -22.24 -48.10 -4.17
N ALA A 15 -21.48 -49.21 -4.12
CA ALA A 15 -20.15 -49.24 -3.53
C ALA A 15 -19.14 -48.38 -4.32
N LEU A 16 -19.20 -48.42 -5.66
CA LEU A 16 -18.37 -47.59 -6.54
C LEU A 16 -18.63 -46.08 -6.42
N MET A 17 -19.87 -45.66 -6.11
CA MET A 17 -20.19 -44.24 -5.95
C MET A 17 -19.60 -43.62 -4.66
N LYS A 18 -19.42 -44.41 -3.59
CA LYS A 18 -18.85 -43.92 -2.31
C LYS A 18 -17.34 -43.63 -2.41
N GLN A 19 -16.61 -44.38 -3.24
CA GLN A 19 -15.18 -44.17 -3.44
C GLN A 19 -14.89 -42.89 -4.23
N LYS A 20 -15.72 -42.58 -5.23
CA LYS A 20 -15.59 -41.35 -6.05
C LYS A 20 -16.00 -40.08 -5.28
N LEU A 21 -16.94 -40.18 -4.34
CA LEU A 21 -17.37 -39.06 -3.48
C LEU A 21 -16.26 -38.59 -2.52
N SER A 22 -15.43 -39.52 -2.03
CA SER A 22 -14.27 -39.21 -1.16
C SER A 22 -13.12 -38.55 -1.93
N ILE A 23 -12.89 -38.93 -3.20
CA ILE A 23 -11.87 -38.33 -4.07
C ILE A 23 -12.28 -36.92 -4.50
N PHE A 24 -13.57 -36.69 -4.77
CA PHE A 24 -14.10 -35.38 -5.16
C PHE A 24 -13.95 -34.31 -4.06
N PHE A 25 -14.06 -34.71 -2.79
CA PHE A 25 -13.82 -33.83 -1.64
C PHE A 25 -12.33 -33.58 -1.37
N LEU A 26 -11.45 -34.52 -1.71
CA LEU A 26 -10.00 -34.38 -1.54
C LEU A 26 -9.40 -33.38 -2.55
N THR A 27 -9.92 -33.35 -3.79
CA THR A 27 -9.44 -32.43 -4.84
C THR A 27 -9.85 -30.99 -4.62
N LEU A 28 -10.90 -30.72 -3.81
CA LEU A 28 -11.35 -29.37 -3.50
C LEU A 28 -10.46 -28.68 -2.44
N PHE A 29 -9.66 -29.44 -1.69
CA PHE A 29 -8.82 -28.90 -0.61
C PHE A 29 -7.45 -28.38 -1.10
N VAL A 30 -6.96 -28.85 -2.25
CA VAL A 30 -5.60 -28.53 -2.74
C VAL A 30 -5.56 -27.25 -3.59
N ALA A 31 -6.71 -26.68 -3.98
CA ALA A 31 -6.76 -25.41 -4.72
C ALA A 31 -6.56 -24.16 -3.82
N SER A 32 -6.40 -24.34 -2.50
CA SER A 32 -6.44 -23.23 -1.54
C SER A 32 -5.07 -22.76 -1.02
N PHE A 33 -3.95 -23.31 -1.50
CA PHE A 33 -2.62 -22.89 -1.03
C PHE A 33 -1.62 -22.73 -2.18
N CYS A 34 -1.88 -21.75 -3.05
CA CYS A 34 -0.79 -20.96 -3.62
C CYS A 34 -0.87 -19.56 -3.02
N GLY A 35 -0.64 -19.48 -1.70
CA GLY A 35 -0.31 -18.21 -1.08
C GLY A 35 1.09 -17.82 -1.56
N CYS A 36 1.18 -17.00 -2.61
CA CYS A 36 2.40 -16.25 -2.87
C CYS A 36 2.65 -15.38 -1.63
N ALA A 37 3.59 -15.80 -0.78
CA ALA A 37 4.07 -14.98 0.33
C ALA A 37 4.79 -13.76 -0.26
N ALA A 38 4.04 -12.72 -0.60
CA ALA A 38 4.58 -11.41 -0.91
C ALA A 38 5.33 -10.93 0.33
N LYS A 39 6.66 -10.99 0.28
CA LYS A 39 7.54 -10.45 1.31
C LYS A 39 7.17 -8.97 1.47
N LYS A 40 6.45 -8.62 2.54
CA LYS A 40 6.06 -7.23 2.80
C LYS A 40 7.34 -6.40 2.78
N PRO A 41 7.45 -5.36 1.92
CA PRO A 41 8.65 -4.54 1.90
C PRO A 41 8.86 -3.99 3.31
N LEU A 42 10.10 -4.05 3.78
CA LEU A 42 10.42 -3.57 5.11
C LEU A 42 10.19 -2.06 5.11
N LEU A 43 9.49 -1.54 6.13
CA LEU A 43 9.09 -0.13 6.18
C LEU A 43 10.31 0.81 6.02
N ASP A 44 11.41 0.46 6.67
CA ASP A 44 12.70 1.18 6.59
C ASP A 44 13.30 1.15 5.18
N GLU A 45 13.07 0.08 4.42
CA GLU A 45 13.54 -0.04 3.03
C GLU A 45 12.78 0.92 2.12
N VAL A 46 11.46 1.04 2.26
CA VAL A 46 10.64 1.96 1.46
C VAL A 46 11.04 3.41 1.72
N PHE A 47 11.25 3.77 2.99
CA PHE A 47 11.74 5.11 3.36
C PHE A 47 13.13 5.37 2.81
N GLY A 48 14.04 4.41 2.92
CA GLY A 48 15.39 4.52 2.38
C GLY A 48 15.41 4.66 0.85
N GLN A 49 14.51 3.95 0.15
CA GLN A 49 14.33 4.11 -1.30
C GLN A 49 13.80 5.51 -1.66
N ALA A 50 12.84 6.03 -0.89
CA ALA A 50 12.30 7.37 -1.08
C ALA A 50 13.40 8.44 -0.93
N ASN A 51 14.16 8.39 0.17
CA ASN A 51 15.27 9.31 0.40
C ASN A 51 16.32 9.22 -0.70
N LYS A 52 16.67 8.01 -1.14
CA LYS A 52 17.64 7.83 -2.24
C LYS A 52 17.15 8.41 -3.56
N ALA A 53 15.85 8.35 -3.84
CA ALA A 53 15.27 8.99 -5.02
C ALA A 53 15.29 10.52 -4.87
N TYR A 54 14.95 11.01 -3.67
CA TYR A 54 15.00 12.43 -3.33
C TYR A 54 16.42 13.02 -3.47
N ASP A 55 17.44 12.32 -2.95
CA ASP A 55 18.85 12.71 -3.06
C ASP A 55 19.34 12.74 -4.52
N LYS A 56 18.72 11.94 -5.39
CA LYS A 56 18.96 11.94 -6.83
C LYS A 56 18.16 13.01 -7.58
N GLN A 57 17.38 13.82 -6.87
CA GLN A 57 16.46 14.81 -7.42
C GLN A 57 15.36 14.20 -8.30
N ASP A 58 15.12 12.90 -8.17
CA ASP A 58 14.00 12.21 -8.81
C ASP A 58 12.78 12.34 -7.91
N TYR A 59 12.22 13.56 -7.89
CA TYR A 59 11.14 13.93 -6.99
C TYR A 59 9.83 13.22 -7.32
N ASP A 60 9.60 12.85 -8.59
CA ASP A 60 8.46 12.03 -9.00
C ASP A 60 8.53 10.64 -8.36
N ALA A 61 9.67 9.94 -8.50
CA ALA A 61 9.85 8.63 -7.90
C ALA A 61 9.85 8.71 -6.36
N ALA A 62 10.48 9.75 -5.79
CA ALA A 62 10.50 9.99 -4.35
C ALA A 62 9.08 10.18 -3.80
N ALA A 63 8.25 11.00 -4.44
CA ALA A 63 6.87 11.24 -4.04
C ALA A 63 6.06 9.94 -4.01
N VAL A 64 6.19 9.09 -5.03
CA VAL A 64 5.52 7.78 -5.07
C VAL A 64 5.95 6.91 -3.89
N LYS A 65 7.24 6.89 -3.56
CA LYS A 65 7.76 6.08 -2.45
C LYS A 65 7.39 6.63 -1.07
N TYR A 66 7.36 7.95 -0.89
CA TYR A 66 6.85 8.54 0.35
C TYR A 66 5.35 8.27 0.52
N GLN A 67 4.55 8.36 -0.55
CA GLN A 67 3.14 7.97 -0.48
C GLN A 67 2.95 6.50 -0.12
N GLU A 68 3.76 5.62 -0.70
CA GLU A 68 3.77 4.18 -0.36
C GLU A 68 4.06 3.99 1.13
N PHE A 69 5.08 4.67 1.66
CA PHE A 69 5.43 4.63 3.08
C PHE A 69 4.28 5.09 3.98
N ILE A 70 3.68 6.24 3.68
CA ILE A 70 2.57 6.83 4.46
C ILE A 70 1.37 5.88 4.48
N ARG A 71 1.04 5.23 3.36
CA ARG A 71 -0.04 4.23 3.29
C ARG A 71 0.26 2.99 4.13
N MET A 72 1.52 2.58 4.19
CA MET A 72 1.94 1.40 4.93
C MET A 72 2.02 1.63 6.45
N ALA A 73 2.37 2.84 6.87
CA ALA A 73 2.63 3.15 8.28
C ALA A 73 2.28 4.61 8.66
N PRO A 74 0.98 4.97 8.62
CA PRO A 74 0.52 6.34 8.81
C PRO A 74 0.78 6.90 10.22
N ASP A 75 0.87 6.04 11.24
CA ASP A 75 0.98 6.43 12.66
C ASP A 75 2.38 6.24 13.25
N THR A 76 3.42 6.30 12.41
CA THR A 76 4.81 6.17 12.86
C THR A 76 5.49 7.52 13.04
N PRO A 77 6.51 7.64 13.91
CA PRO A 77 7.29 8.89 14.02
C PRO A 77 7.89 9.33 12.68
N LEU A 78 8.21 8.36 11.80
CA LEU A 78 8.72 8.60 10.45
C LEU A 78 7.62 9.02 9.45
N SER A 79 6.35 8.79 9.76
CA SER A 79 5.22 9.23 8.92
C SER A 79 5.22 10.74 8.74
N GLN A 80 5.51 11.48 9.80
CA GLN A 80 5.60 12.95 9.76
C GLN A 80 6.73 13.42 8.83
N ALA A 81 7.89 12.77 8.91
CA ALA A 81 9.00 13.02 8.00
C ALA A 81 8.60 12.70 6.54
N ALA A 82 7.98 11.53 6.31
CA ALA A 82 7.54 11.13 4.97
C ALA A 82 6.49 12.09 4.38
N LYS A 83 5.52 12.55 5.19
CA LYS A 83 4.53 13.56 4.79
C LYS A 83 5.19 14.89 4.44
N TYR A 84 6.18 15.32 5.23
CA TYR A 84 6.95 16.53 4.95
C TYR A 84 7.73 16.41 3.63
N PHE A 85 8.52 15.35 3.46
CA PHE A 85 9.30 15.15 2.25
C PHE A 85 8.44 14.95 1.01
N LEU A 86 7.24 14.35 1.15
CA LEU A 86 6.27 14.30 0.06
C LEU A 86 5.81 15.70 -0.37
N ALA A 87 5.51 16.59 0.59
CA ALA A 87 5.16 17.97 0.30
C ALA A 87 6.32 18.72 -0.37
N ASP A 88 7.55 18.50 0.11
CA ASP A 88 8.74 19.08 -0.50
C ASP A 88 8.99 18.54 -1.93
N CYS A 89 8.76 17.26 -2.19
CA CYS A 89 8.81 16.71 -3.55
C CYS A 89 7.85 17.47 -4.48
N TYR A 90 6.61 17.73 -4.05
CA TYR A 90 5.68 18.53 -4.86
C TYR A 90 6.16 19.96 -5.09
N LYS A 91 6.79 20.58 -4.08
CA LYS A 91 7.40 21.91 -4.21
C LYS A 91 8.49 21.90 -5.28
N GLN A 92 9.37 20.89 -5.27
CA GLN A 92 10.46 20.76 -6.24
C GLN A 92 9.96 20.43 -7.66
N LEU A 93 8.83 19.73 -7.78
CA LEU A 93 8.15 19.49 -9.06
C LEU A 93 7.41 20.74 -9.59
N GLY A 94 7.38 21.84 -8.83
CA GLY A 94 6.63 23.06 -9.18
C GLY A 94 5.11 22.91 -8.99
N GLU A 95 4.66 21.81 -8.37
CA GLU A 95 3.26 21.56 -8.04
C GLU A 95 2.88 22.26 -6.73
N PHE A 96 3.02 23.58 -6.69
CA PHE A 96 2.92 24.38 -5.47
C PHE A 96 1.57 24.24 -4.75
N ASP A 97 0.47 24.11 -5.49
CA ASP A 97 -0.85 23.88 -4.89
C ASP A 97 -0.91 22.56 -4.11
N LYS A 98 -0.29 21.49 -4.64
CA LYS A 98 -0.22 20.19 -3.95
C LYS A 98 0.73 20.24 -2.77
N ALA A 99 1.85 20.96 -2.90
CA ALA A 99 2.79 21.16 -1.80
C ALA A 99 2.12 21.85 -0.61
N LEU A 100 1.43 22.98 -0.85
CA LEU A 100 0.69 23.72 0.18
C LEU A 100 -0.40 22.87 0.85
N ALA A 101 -1.13 22.08 0.06
CA ALA A 101 -2.14 21.16 0.59
C ALA A 101 -1.50 20.11 1.51
N ALA A 102 -0.40 19.48 1.07
CA ALA A 102 0.30 18.46 1.84
C ALA A 102 0.93 19.01 3.13
N TYR A 103 1.56 20.20 3.08
CA TYR A 103 2.05 20.87 4.29
C TYR A 103 0.90 21.20 5.26
N THR A 104 -0.22 21.71 4.74
CA THR A 104 -1.39 22.03 5.57
C THR A 104 -1.99 20.79 6.21
N GLU A 105 -2.05 19.67 5.50
CA GLU A 105 -2.51 18.40 6.04
C GLU A 105 -1.61 17.92 7.19
N LEU A 106 -0.28 17.97 7.00
CA LEU A 106 0.68 17.62 8.04
C LEU A 106 0.52 18.48 9.30
N ILE A 107 0.38 19.81 9.14
CA ILE A 107 0.21 20.75 10.25
C ILE A 107 -1.09 20.52 11.02
N ASN A 108 -2.18 20.17 10.33
CA ASN A 108 -3.50 20.00 10.95
C ASN A 108 -3.69 18.65 11.64
N GLN A 109 -3.03 17.59 11.15
CA GLN A 109 -3.25 16.22 11.64
C GLN A 109 -2.30 15.82 12.77
N GLU A 110 -1.09 16.37 12.80
CA GLU A 110 -0.02 15.91 13.67
C GLU A 110 0.19 16.88 14.84
N LYS A 111 0.71 16.36 15.96
CA LYS A 111 1.15 17.19 17.09
C LYS A 111 2.43 17.95 16.72
N GLU A 112 2.69 19.06 17.40
CA GLU A 112 3.93 19.82 17.26
C GLU A 112 5.16 18.89 17.28
N SER A 113 5.91 18.92 16.19
CA SER A 113 7.13 18.17 15.97
C SER A 113 8.06 18.97 15.09
N PHE A 114 9.33 18.55 15.03
CA PHE A 114 10.31 19.16 14.14
C PHE A 114 9.81 19.28 12.69
N TRP A 115 9.12 18.24 12.18
CA TRP A 115 8.61 18.23 10.81
C TRP A 115 7.39 19.13 10.62
N VAL A 116 6.55 19.29 11.65
CA VAL A 116 5.43 20.23 11.61
C VAL A 116 5.93 21.68 11.62
N GLU A 117 6.95 21.98 12.42
CA GLU A 117 7.58 23.31 12.44
C GLU A 117 8.24 23.63 11.09
N GLN A 118 8.99 22.69 10.52
CA GLN A 118 9.57 22.83 9.18
C GLN A 118 8.49 23.00 8.09
N ALA A 119 7.42 22.20 8.15
CA ALA A 119 6.30 22.34 7.22
C ALA A 119 5.65 23.73 7.29
N LEU A 120 5.51 24.30 8.49
CA LEU A 120 4.95 25.63 8.67
C LEU A 120 5.85 26.71 8.08
N HIS A 121 7.16 26.61 8.31
CA HIS A 121 8.15 27.51 7.73
C HIS A 121 8.10 27.49 6.20
N ASP A 122 8.25 26.30 5.60
CA ASP A 122 8.29 26.11 4.15
C ASP A 122 6.96 26.50 3.48
N LYS A 123 5.83 26.20 4.11
CA LYS A 123 4.52 26.64 3.64
C LYS A 123 4.44 28.16 3.58
N THR A 124 4.87 28.85 4.63
CA THR A 124 4.80 30.32 4.71
C THR A 124 5.71 30.97 3.66
N GLU A 125 6.91 30.43 3.48
CA GLU A 125 7.83 30.86 2.41
C GLU A 125 7.17 30.70 1.03
N LEU A 126 6.58 29.53 0.77
CA LEU A 126 5.92 29.25 -0.49
C LEU A 126 4.71 30.16 -0.75
N GLU A 127 3.90 30.43 0.27
CA GLU A 127 2.78 31.38 0.18
C GLU A 127 3.24 32.79 -0.15
N GLY A 128 4.35 33.26 0.45
CA GLY A 128 4.95 34.56 0.15
C GLY A 128 5.41 34.65 -1.30
N VAL A 129 6.15 33.64 -1.76
CA VAL A 129 6.62 33.55 -3.16
C VAL A 129 5.45 33.60 -4.14
N LEU A 130 4.38 32.85 -3.88
CA LEU A 130 3.19 32.84 -4.74
C LEU A 130 2.40 34.15 -4.70
N ALA A 131 2.38 34.84 -3.56
CA ALA A 131 1.73 36.15 -3.45
C ALA A 131 2.43 37.19 -4.33
N ASP A 132 3.77 37.18 -4.36
CA ASP A 132 4.57 38.08 -5.21
C ASP A 132 4.31 37.84 -6.71
N PHE A 133 4.10 36.59 -7.13
CA PHE A 133 3.75 36.27 -8.51
C PHE A 133 2.32 36.68 -8.89
N ARG A 134 1.37 36.64 -7.94
CA ARG A 134 -0.04 37.03 -8.18
C ARG A 134 -0.24 38.55 -8.18
N GLY A 135 0.71 39.31 -7.66
CA GLY A 135 0.67 40.77 -7.61
C GLY A 135 1.23 41.50 -8.84
N GLN A 136 1.72 40.76 -9.85
CA GLN A 136 2.22 41.27 -11.14
C GLN A 136 1.17 41.11 -12.24
#